data_AF-A0A7C1XCX0-F1
#
_entry.id   AF-A0A7C1XCX0-F1
#
_cell.length_a   1.000
_cell.length_b   1.000
_cell.length_c   1.000
_cell.angle_alpha   90.00
_cell.angle_beta   90.00
_cell.angle_gamma   90.00
#
_symmetry.space_group_name_H-M   'P 1'
#
loop_
_entity.id
_entity.type
_entity.pdbx_description
1 polymer ?
#
loop_
_entity_poly.entity_id
_entity_poly.type
_entity_poly.pdbx_seq_one_letter_code
_entity_poly.pdbx_strand_id
1 'polypeptide(L)'
;MKPSALPLSKCEAALRRAIIRAIPEYYAWPQAEQEQYRLNVSREKDFQIRQSLLKILFDINTNSEEQLDDAMNEFDDEQYLLLNSTLLPFQGIGKNNFFLNEYMADGVTLLDFPTLGDYARDDHHFQQQARKQEDPTYEIQSYRGDLFPAWARLTIDGEFSYATLFSLAARLSDVIDEAGTERINELIPHDYIEGKNHGKQEQQGTLLDLQVDAAGRELQLDELQHRFYKYMYARYQHLLERFDKESKQRVYIQHVEQDCEPHINFVFSDKSAFDAVRFRYFHQDCEHIAGDIVELDALAKQEQKETVKFLDKNYCDILDNYDPSVIRLRKKRKIILADCVLDDLL
;
A
#
# COMPACT_ATOMS: atom_id res chain seq x y z
N MET A 1 -3.48 30.85 1.01
CA MET A 1 -2.64 31.51 2.05
C MET A 1 -1.90 30.36 2.70
N LYS A 2 -0.58 30.20 2.50
CA LYS A 2 0.15 29.03 3.04
C LYS A 2 -0.10 28.93 4.55
N PRO A 3 -0.69 27.84 5.07
CA PRO A 3 -0.75 27.62 6.50
C PRO A 3 0.69 27.62 7.01
N SER A 4 1.05 28.56 7.88
CA SER A 4 2.34 28.46 8.55
C SER A 4 2.28 27.20 9.42
N ALA A 5 3.20 26.25 9.20
CA ALA A 5 3.31 25.06 10.02
C ALA A 5 3.18 25.43 11.50
N LEU A 6 2.12 24.93 12.17
CA LEU A 6 1.94 25.17 13.59
C LEU A 6 3.13 24.55 14.33
N PRO A 7 3.75 25.26 15.30
CA PRO A 7 4.79 24.67 16.12
C PRO A 7 4.28 23.35 16.75
N LEU A 8 5.13 22.32 16.81
CA LEU A 8 4.81 20.99 17.35
C LEU A 8 4.09 21.07 18.71
N SER A 9 4.48 22.02 19.57
CA SER A 9 3.88 22.29 20.88
C SER A 9 2.41 22.75 20.82
N LYS A 10 1.99 23.42 19.74
CA LYS A 10 0.59 23.80 19.53
C LYS A 10 -0.26 22.62 19.07
N CYS A 11 0.28 21.75 18.22
CA CYS A 11 -0.41 20.52 17.79
C CYS A 11 -0.63 19.58 18.97
N GLU A 12 0.39 19.36 19.79
CA GLU A 12 0.28 18.55 21.02
C GLU A 12 -0.77 19.13 21.99
N ALA A 13 -0.75 20.45 22.20
CA ALA A 13 -1.74 21.12 23.04
C ALA A 13 -3.16 21.08 22.45
N ALA A 14 -3.31 21.04 21.12
CA ALA A 14 -4.60 20.87 20.45
C ALA A 14 -5.14 19.45 20.66
N LEU A 15 -4.32 18.43 20.37
CA LEU A 15 -4.67 17.03 20.58
C LEU A 15 -5.04 16.76 22.04
N ARG A 16 -4.23 17.24 22.98
CA ARG A 16 -4.50 17.06 24.42
C ARG A 16 -5.84 17.66 24.84
N ARG A 17 -6.19 18.84 24.32
CA ARG A 17 -7.49 19.47 24.58
C ARG A 17 -8.65 18.70 23.96
N ALA A 18 -8.49 18.21 22.73
CA ALA A 18 -9.49 17.37 22.06
C ALA A 18 -9.77 16.08 22.84
N ILE A 19 -8.71 15.37 23.27
CA ILE A 19 -8.83 14.14 24.06
C ILE A 19 -9.49 14.41 25.41
N ILE A 20 -9.05 15.42 26.18
CA ILE A 20 -9.66 15.73 27.49
C ILE A 20 -11.15 16.06 27.34
N ARG A 21 -11.53 16.72 26.24
CA ARG A 21 -12.94 17.06 25.99
C ARG A 21 -13.78 15.80 25.71
N ALA A 22 -13.26 14.85 24.96
CA ALA A 22 -13.98 13.62 24.63
C ALA A 22 -13.93 12.58 25.76
N ILE A 23 -12.78 12.48 26.44
CA ILE A 23 -12.40 11.46 27.41
C ILE A 23 -11.62 12.12 28.57
N PRO A 24 -12.31 12.74 29.54
CA PRO A 24 -11.67 13.53 30.60
C PRO A 24 -10.63 12.78 31.43
N GLU A 25 -10.84 11.50 31.66
CA GLU A 25 -10.02 10.61 32.47
C GLU A 25 -8.83 9.99 31.72
N TYR A 26 -8.71 10.19 30.41
CA TYR A 26 -7.71 9.50 29.57
C TYR A 26 -6.28 9.60 30.13
N TYR A 27 -5.87 10.81 30.51
CA TYR A 27 -4.52 11.06 31.04
C TYR A 27 -4.33 10.64 32.51
N ALA A 28 -5.39 10.23 33.20
CA ALA A 28 -5.31 9.65 34.53
C ALA A 28 -5.05 8.14 34.50
N TRP A 29 -5.32 7.48 33.37
CA TRP A 29 -5.07 6.06 33.19
C TRP A 29 -3.57 5.73 33.08
N PRO A 30 -3.13 4.53 33.49
CA PRO A 30 -1.81 4.02 33.17
C PRO A 30 -1.58 3.92 31.65
N GLN A 31 -0.33 4.01 31.20
CA GLN A 31 0.01 3.98 29.77
C GLN A 31 -0.52 2.74 29.03
N ALA A 32 -0.52 1.57 29.68
CA ALA A 32 -1.05 0.34 29.09
C ALA A 32 -2.56 0.42 28.82
N GLU A 33 -3.32 1.05 29.73
CA GLU A 33 -4.76 1.25 29.57
C GLU A 33 -5.06 2.32 28.51
N GLN A 34 -4.28 3.40 28.46
CA GLN A 34 -4.35 4.38 27.37
C GLN A 34 -4.12 3.73 26.01
N GLU A 35 -3.11 2.88 25.88
CA GLU A 35 -2.80 2.19 24.62
C GLU A 35 -3.89 1.20 24.19
N GLN A 36 -4.40 0.39 25.12
CA GLN A 36 -5.55 -0.48 24.89
C GLN A 36 -6.78 0.31 24.42
N TYR A 37 -7.02 1.47 25.03
CA TYR A 37 -8.15 2.33 24.66
C TYR A 37 -8.01 2.92 23.25
N ARG A 38 -6.81 3.41 22.89
CA ARG A 38 -6.55 4.02 21.57
C ARG A 38 -6.95 3.11 20.40
N LEU A 39 -6.74 1.80 20.57
CA LEU A 39 -7.05 0.80 19.54
C LEU A 39 -8.52 0.34 19.53
N ASN A 40 -9.31 0.74 20.54
CA ASN A 40 -10.71 0.36 20.70
C ASN A 40 -11.61 1.59 20.89
N VAL A 41 -11.18 2.75 20.38
CA VAL A 41 -11.94 3.99 20.51
C VAL A 41 -13.28 3.85 19.78
N SER A 42 -14.37 4.22 20.44
CA SER A 42 -15.68 4.18 19.79
C SER A 42 -15.79 5.25 18.71
N ARG A 43 -16.61 5.00 17.67
CA ARG A 43 -16.87 5.97 16.59
C ARG A 43 -17.27 7.35 17.13
N GLU A 44 -18.14 7.38 18.14
CA GLU A 44 -18.57 8.63 18.78
C GLU A 44 -17.39 9.43 19.38
N LYS A 45 -16.44 8.74 20.01
CA LYS A 45 -15.28 9.37 20.65
C LYS A 45 -14.24 9.80 19.63
N ASP A 46 -13.99 9.00 18.60
CA ASP A 46 -13.15 9.39 17.47
C ASP A 46 -13.71 10.64 16.78
N PHE A 47 -15.01 10.66 16.50
CA PHE A 47 -15.72 11.82 15.96
C PHE A 47 -15.53 13.06 16.84
N GLN A 48 -15.76 12.99 18.15
CA GLN A 48 -15.60 14.12 19.08
C GLN A 48 -14.17 14.68 19.09
N ILE A 49 -13.17 13.81 18.98
CA ILE A 49 -11.76 14.20 18.93
C ILE A 49 -11.45 14.89 17.60
N ARG A 50 -11.81 14.27 16.47
CA ARG A 50 -11.58 14.83 15.13
C ARG A 50 -12.32 16.15 14.94
N GLN A 51 -13.60 16.24 15.33
CA GLN A 51 -14.39 17.48 15.33
C GLN A 51 -13.68 18.60 16.09
N SER A 52 -13.15 18.29 17.28
CA SER A 52 -12.41 19.26 18.08
C SER A 52 -11.11 19.71 17.42
N LEU A 53 -10.39 18.79 16.77
CA LEU A 53 -9.17 19.10 16.04
C LEU A 53 -9.46 19.94 14.80
N LEU A 54 -10.50 19.63 14.03
CA LEU A 54 -10.91 20.41 12.86
C LEU A 54 -11.16 21.88 13.23
N LYS A 55 -11.86 22.09 14.35
CA LYS A 55 -12.09 23.42 14.89
C LYS A 55 -10.81 24.12 15.33
N ILE A 56 -9.91 23.43 16.04
CA ILE A 56 -8.72 24.06 16.62
C ILE A 56 -7.65 24.35 15.55
N LEU A 57 -7.46 23.43 14.60
CA LEU A 57 -6.39 23.49 13.60
C LEU A 57 -6.82 24.29 12.36
N PHE A 58 -8.08 24.20 11.96
CA PHE A 58 -8.57 24.75 10.69
C PHE A 58 -9.74 25.73 10.82
N ASP A 59 -10.23 25.98 12.05
CA ASP A 59 -11.45 26.78 12.32
C ASP A 59 -12.73 26.24 11.64
N ILE A 60 -12.75 24.93 11.36
CA ILE A 60 -13.87 24.24 10.73
C ILE A 60 -14.80 23.70 11.82
N ASN A 61 -16.09 24.03 11.73
CA ASN A 61 -17.11 23.56 12.68
C ASN A 61 -18.03 22.54 12.00
N THR A 62 -18.04 21.32 12.51
CA THR A 62 -18.87 20.22 12.01
C THR A 62 -19.81 19.76 13.12
N ASN A 63 -21.03 19.33 12.79
CA ASN A 63 -22.03 18.90 13.78
C ASN A 63 -22.45 17.42 13.61
N SER A 64 -22.00 16.76 12.56
CA SER A 64 -22.24 15.34 12.26
C SER A 64 -21.00 14.70 11.64
N GLU A 65 -20.95 13.37 11.62
CA GLU A 65 -19.90 12.60 10.94
C GLU A 65 -19.85 12.95 9.44
N GLU A 66 -21.01 13.01 8.77
CA GLU A 66 -21.11 13.42 7.35
C GLU A 66 -20.46 14.79 7.07
N GLN A 67 -20.74 15.81 7.89
CA GLN A 67 -20.12 17.13 7.74
C GLN A 67 -18.61 17.13 7.99
N LEU A 68 -18.13 16.18 8.81
CA LEU A 68 -16.72 16.00 9.07
C LEU A 68 -16.02 15.35 7.89
N ASP A 69 -16.62 14.31 7.32
CA ASP A 69 -16.12 13.61 6.15
C ASP A 69 -16.11 14.55 4.93
N ASP A 70 -17.19 15.29 4.69
CA ASP A 70 -17.28 16.30 3.62
C ASP A 70 -16.16 17.35 3.74
N ALA A 71 -15.92 17.87 4.95
CA ALA A 71 -14.87 18.85 5.19
C ALA A 71 -13.47 18.27 4.97
N MET A 72 -13.26 17.01 5.34
CA MET A 72 -11.97 16.33 5.11
C MET A 72 -11.76 16.01 3.62
N ASN A 73 -12.82 15.68 2.87
CA ASN A 73 -12.72 15.46 1.42
C ASN A 73 -12.24 16.70 0.65
N GLU A 74 -12.40 17.90 1.22
CA GLU A 74 -11.89 19.16 0.65
C GLU A 74 -10.44 19.49 1.06
N PHE A 75 -9.79 18.66 1.89
CA PHE A 75 -8.42 18.94 2.37
C PHE A 75 -7.38 18.76 1.26
N ASP A 76 -6.40 19.66 1.25
CA ASP A 76 -5.14 19.44 0.54
C ASP A 76 -4.16 18.58 1.36
N ASP A 77 -3.05 18.17 0.73
CA ASP A 77 -2.02 17.33 1.35
C ASP A 77 -1.42 17.97 2.61
N GLU A 78 -1.24 19.29 2.65
CA GLU A 78 -0.69 19.99 3.83
C GLU A 78 -1.67 19.91 5.02
N GLN A 79 -2.97 20.02 4.77
CA GLN A 79 -4.02 19.88 5.78
C GLN A 79 -4.11 18.44 6.28
N TYR A 80 -4.05 17.44 5.38
CA TYR A 80 -4.02 16.03 5.75
C TYR A 80 -2.78 15.69 6.59
N LEU A 81 -1.60 16.14 6.15
CA LEU A 81 -0.34 15.97 6.88
C LEU A 81 -0.42 16.56 8.29
N LEU A 82 -0.95 17.78 8.43
CA LEU A 82 -1.12 18.42 9.73
C LEU A 82 -2.08 17.65 10.64
N LEU A 83 -3.22 17.18 10.10
CA LEU A 83 -4.20 16.42 10.87
C LEU A 83 -3.62 15.06 11.29
N ASN A 84 -3.03 14.31 10.35
CA ASN A 84 -2.48 12.98 10.57
C ASN A 84 -1.31 13.02 11.56
N SER A 85 -0.39 13.96 11.40
CA SER A 85 0.73 14.14 12.35
C SER A 85 0.24 14.54 13.75
N THR A 86 -0.81 15.35 13.84
CA THR A 86 -1.40 15.74 15.13
C THR A 86 -2.13 14.57 15.80
N LEU A 87 -2.80 13.70 15.04
CA LEU A 87 -3.56 12.56 15.55
C LEU A 87 -2.68 11.38 15.94
N LEU A 88 -1.54 11.19 15.28
CA LEU A 88 -0.73 9.97 15.40
C LEU A 88 -0.39 9.58 16.86
N PRO A 89 -0.03 10.51 17.79
CA PRO A 89 0.21 10.14 19.19
C PRO A 89 -0.99 9.51 19.90
N PHE A 90 -2.21 9.76 19.42
CA PHE A 90 -3.43 9.14 19.94
C PHE A 90 -3.87 7.90 19.14
N GLN A 91 -3.34 7.67 17.96
CA GLN A 91 -3.73 6.52 17.13
C GLN A 91 -2.72 5.37 17.22
N GLY A 92 -1.43 5.69 17.27
CA GLY A 92 -0.36 4.71 17.22
C GLY A 92 0.01 4.06 18.56
N ILE A 93 0.80 3.00 18.48
CA ILE A 93 1.30 2.22 19.63
C ILE A 93 2.82 2.30 19.77
N GLY A 94 3.33 1.91 20.94
CA GLY A 94 4.77 1.81 21.16
C GLY A 94 5.52 3.15 21.15
N LYS A 95 6.85 3.06 21.07
CA LYS A 95 7.74 4.23 21.17
C LYS A 95 7.62 5.20 20.00
N ASN A 96 7.35 4.68 18.81
CA ASN A 96 7.32 5.44 17.57
C ASN A 96 5.88 5.82 17.17
N ASN A 97 4.88 5.68 18.06
CA ASN A 97 3.47 5.86 17.69
C ASN A 97 3.11 5.10 16.41
N PHE A 98 3.55 3.85 16.28
CA PHE A 98 3.35 3.07 15.07
C PHE A 98 1.86 2.81 14.87
N PHE A 99 1.35 3.17 13.70
CA PHE A 99 -0.02 2.94 13.29
C PHE A 99 -0.03 2.25 11.93
N LEU A 100 -0.76 1.14 11.81
CA LEU A 100 -0.96 0.43 10.56
C LEU A 100 -2.29 0.89 9.95
N ASN A 101 -2.26 1.35 8.70
CA ASN A 101 -3.44 1.83 7.98
C ASN A 101 -4.28 0.69 7.38
N GLU A 102 -3.82 -0.55 7.50
CA GLU A 102 -4.53 -1.73 7.02
C GLU A 102 -5.75 -2.07 7.87
N TYR A 103 -6.76 -2.66 7.21
CA TYR A 103 -7.93 -3.19 7.90
C TYR A 103 -7.55 -4.37 8.80
N MET A 104 -8.16 -4.44 9.99
CA MET A 104 -8.09 -5.57 10.90
C MET A 104 -9.50 -6.10 11.17
N ALA A 105 -9.61 -7.40 11.39
CA ALA A 105 -10.87 -8.03 11.75
C ALA A 105 -11.44 -7.47 13.06
N ASP A 106 -12.77 -7.52 13.20
CA ASP A 106 -13.45 -7.04 14.41
C ASP A 106 -12.88 -7.67 15.68
N GLY A 107 -12.46 -6.82 16.63
CA GLY A 107 -11.88 -7.24 17.91
C GLY A 107 -10.42 -7.67 17.85
N VAL A 108 -9.76 -7.55 16.69
CA VAL A 108 -8.32 -7.75 16.52
C VAL A 108 -7.63 -6.39 16.44
N THR A 109 -6.50 -6.26 17.12
CA THR A 109 -5.70 -5.03 17.17
C THR A 109 -4.22 -5.33 16.97
N LEU A 110 -3.41 -4.29 16.74
CA LEU A 110 -1.94 -4.42 16.71
C LEU A 110 -1.34 -5.01 18.00
N LEU A 111 -2.06 -5.01 19.13
CA LEU A 111 -1.57 -5.61 20.37
C LEU A 111 -1.66 -7.13 20.38
N ASP A 112 -2.45 -7.73 19.49
CA ASP A 112 -2.55 -9.18 19.32
C ASP A 112 -1.36 -9.74 18.53
N PHE A 113 -0.57 -8.86 17.90
CA PHE A 113 0.61 -9.21 17.12
C PHE A 113 1.88 -8.65 17.80
N PRO A 114 2.67 -9.48 18.50
CA PRO A 114 3.93 -9.03 19.08
C PRO A 114 4.94 -8.50 18.05
N THR A 115 4.97 -9.11 16.85
CA THR A 115 5.89 -8.78 15.77
C THR A 115 5.17 -8.55 14.44
N LEU A 116 5.85 -7.88 13.50
CA LEU A 116 5.38 -7.77 12.12
C LEU A 116 5.21 -9.17 11.48
N GLY A 117 6.06 -10.13 11.87
CA GLY A 117 5.95 -11.52 11.42
C GLY A 117 4.68 -12.23 11.90
N ASP A 118 4.19 -11.92 13.09
CA ASP A 118 2.93 -12.48 13.59
C ASP A 118 1.75 -11.98 12.76
N TYR A 119 1.72 -10.67 12.49
CA TYR A 119 0.72 -10.05 11.61
C TYR A 119 0.76 -10.62 10.19
N ALA A 120 1.94 -10.67 9.56
CA ALA A 120 2.07 -11.11 8.17
C ALA A 120 1.72 -12.60 8.00
N ARG A 121 1.96 -13.44 9.01
CA ARG A 121 1.51 -14.84 9.00
C ARG A 121 0.01 -14.99 9.16
N ASP A 122 -0.62 -14.16 9.99
CA ASP A 122 -2.06 -14.17 10.18
C ASP A 122 -2.79 -13.79 8.89
N ASP A 123 -2.36 -12.70 8.24
CA ASP A 123 -2.88 -12.31 6.92
C ASP A 123 -2.64 -13.41 5.87
N HIS A 124 -1.42 -13.95 5.77
CA HIS A 124 -1.15 -15.08 4.86
C HIS A 124 -2.10 -16.25 5.13
N HIS A 125 -2.28 -16.63 6.39
CA HIS A 125 -3.19 -17.72 6.74
C HIS A 125 -4.63 -17.42 6.32
N PHE A 126 -5.13 -16.21 6.59
CA PHE A 126 -6.45 -15.76 6.15
C PHE A 126 -6.61 -15.88 4.62
N GLN A 127 -5.67 -15.33 3.85
CA GLN A 127 -5.68 -15.39 2.38
C GLN A 127 -5.66 -16.83 1.86
N GLN A 128 -4.84 -17.69 2.46
CA GLN A 128 -4.76 -19.10 2.06
C GLN A 128 -6.05 -19.87 2.34
N GLN A 129 -6.74 -19.57 3.45
CA GLN A 129 -8.03 -20.18 3.77
C GLN A 129 -9.12 -19.67 2.82
N ALA A 130 -9.16 -18.37 2.52
CA ALA A 130 -10.11 -17.80 1.56
C ALA A 130 -9.97 -18.47 0.18
N ARG A 131 -8.74 -18.60 -0.34
CA ARG A 131 -8.47 -19.31 -1.60
C ARG A 131 -8.93 -20.77 -1.57
N LYS A 132 -8.74 -21.48 -0.46
CA LYS A 132 -9.19 -22.87 -0.29
C LYS A 132 -10.72 -23.00 -0.25
N GLN A 133 -11.41 -22.00 0.29
CA GLN A 133 -12.88 -21.96 0.31
C GLN A 133 -13.45 -21.70 -1.09
N GLU A 134 -12.83 -20.80 -1.86
CA GLU A 134 -13.24 -20.50 -3.23
C GLU A 134 -12.92 -21.64 -4.20
N ASP A 135 -11.73 -22.24 -4.07
CA ASP A 135 -11.29 -23.40 -4.85
C ASP A 135 -10.91 -24.56 -3.91
N PRO A 136 -11.80 -25.55 -3.73
CA PRO A 136 -11.51 -26.72 -2.91
C PRO A 136 -10.31 -27.56 -3.38
N THR A 137 -9.86 -27.41 -4.63
CA THR A 137 -8.67 -28.10 -5.15
C THR A 137 -7.37 -27.37 -4.87
N TYR A 138 -7.44 -26.10 -4.46
CA TYR A 138 -6.27 -25.29 -4.12
C TYR A 138 -5.47 -25.92 -2.98
N GLU A 139 -4.14 -25.93 -3.10
CA GLU A 139 -3.24 -26.40 -2.05
C GLU A 139 -2.70 -25.22 -1.25
N ILE A 140 -2.93 -25.25 0.06
CA ILE A 140 -2.44 -24.22 0.97
C ILE A 140 -0.90 -24.20 0.93
N GLN A 141 -0.37 -23.03 0.61
CA GLN A 141 1.06 -22.77 0.55
C GLN A 141 1.60 -22.38 1.92
N SER A 142 2.80 -22.85 2.23
CA SER A 142 3.54 -22.41 3.41
C SER A 142 3.97 -20.95 3.27
N TYR A 143 4.02 -20.23 4.39
CA TYR A 143 4.48 -18.85 4.42
C TYR A 143 5.98 -18.74 4.14
N ARG A 144 6.35 -17.86 3.19
CA ARG A 144 7.73 -17.64 2.71
C ARG A 144 8.23 -16.21 2.91
N GLY A 145 7.64 -15.47 3.87
CA GLY A 145 8.02 -14.07 4.08
C GLY A 145 7.43 -13.14 3.03
N ASP A 146 6.20 -13.42 2.59
CA ASP A 146 5.45 -12.45 1.80
C ASP A 146 4.78 -11.41 2.71
N LEU A 147 4.63 -10.20 2.21
CA LEU A 147 3.86 -9.12 2.83
C LEU A 147 3.32 -8.28 1.69
N PHE A 148 1.99 -8.27 1.54
CA PHE A 148 1.34 -7.32 0.65
C PHE A 148 1.70 -5.90 1.11
N PRO A 149 2.04 -4.96 0.19
CA PRO A 149 2.46 -3.63 0.57
C PRO A 149 1.49 -3.00 1.56
N ALA A 150 1.99 -2.68 2.75
CA ALA A 150 1.16 -2.20 3.85
C ALA A 150 1.51 -0.75 4.18
N TRP A 151 0.50 0.09 4.34
CA TRP A 151 0.67 1.50 4.67
C TRP A 151 0.70 1.69 6.17
N ALA A 152 1.60 2.55 6.64
CA ALA A 152 1.77 2.84 8.05
C ALA A 152 2.10 4.31 8.27
N ARG A 153 1.95 4.74 9.52
CA ARG A 153 2.35 6.06 10.02
C ARG A 153 3.14 5.86 11.29
N LEU A 154 4.22 6.62 11.44
CA LEU A 154 5.08 6.54 12.62
C LEU A 154 5.79 7.86 12.89
N THR A 155 6.33 7.98 14.10
CA THR A 155 7.18 9.08 14.56
C THR A 155 8.61 8.58 14.70
N ILE A 156 9.54 9.25 14.01
CA ILE A 156 10.98 8.97 14.08
C ILE A 156 11.66 10.27 14.49
N ASP A 157 12.47 10.22 15.56
CA ASP A 157 13.17 11.40 16.11
C ASP A 157 12.27 12.63 16.39
N GLY A 158 10.99 12.39 16.67
CA GLY A 158 10.01 13.43 16.94
C GLY A 158 9.31 14.00 15.69
N GLU A 159 9.65 13.49 14.51
CA GLU A 159 9.05 13.88 13.24
C GLU A 159 8.07 12.80 12.75
N PHE A 160 6.96 13.23 12.16
CA PHE A 160 5.98 12.35 11.55
C PHE A 160 6.52 11.80 10.22
N SER A 161 6.19 10.55 9.89
CA SER A 161 6.44 9.97 8.58
C SER A 161 5.30 9.04 8.19
N TYR A 162 4.91 9.11 6.92
CA TYR A 162 4.24 8.01 6.25
C TYR A 162 5.26 6.91 5.96
N ALA A 163 4.78 5.68 5.88
CA ALA A 163 5.62 4.55 5.53
C ALA A 163 4.87 3.52 4.70
N THR A 164 5.64 2.84 3.85
CA THR A 164 5.17 1.63 3.18
C THR A 164 6.08 0.46 3.55
N LEU A 165 5.47 -0.65 3.96
CA LEU A 165 6.15 -1.86 4.37
C LEU A 165 6.08 -2.87 3.21
N PHE A 166 7.24 -3.36 2.77
CA PHE A 166 7.34 -4.30 1.66
C PHE A 166 8.07 -5.56 2.09
N SER A 167 7.65 -6.72 1.56
CA SER A 167 8.61 -7.80 1.35
C SER A 167 9.58 -7.40 0.24
N LEU A 168 10.84 -7.85 0.31
CA LEU A 168 11.82 -7.58 -0.74
C LEU A 168 11.36 -8.15 -2.10
N ALA A 169 10.66 -9.27 -2.10
CA ALA A 169 10.07 -9.84 -3.30
C ALA A 169 9.00 -8.92 -3.90
N ALA A 170 8.12 -8.33 -3.07
CA ALA A 170 7.11 -7.37 -3.52
C ALA A 170 7.76 -6.11 -4.10
N ARG A 171 8.74 -5.52 -3.38
CA ARG A 171 9.44 -4.33 -3.86
C ARG A 171 10.12 -4.55 -5.20
N LEU A 172 10.75 -5.71 -5.41
CA LEU A 172 11.38 -6.06 -6.68
C LEU A 172 10.35 -6.41 -7.77
N SER A 173 9.18 -6.91 -7.40
CA SER A 173 8.07 -7.10 -8.34
C SER A 173 7.62 -5.77 -8.93
N ASP A 174 7.53 -4.71 -8.13
CA ASP A 174 7.19 -3.36 -8.62
C ASP A 174 8.23 -2.87 -9.63
N VAL A 175 9.53 -3.08 -9.35
CA VAL A 175 10.62 -2.75 -10.30
C VAL A 175 10.47 -3.51 -11.61
N ILE A 176 10.10 -4.79 -11.54
CA ILE A 176 9.90 -5.63 -12.73
C ILE A 176 8.71 -5.10 -13.53
N ASP A 177 7.59 -4.80 -12.88
CA ASP A 177 6.36 -4.33 -13.54
C ASP A 177 6.56 -2.97 -14.22
N GLU A 178 7.18 -2.01 -13.53
CA GLU A 178 7.51 -0.69 -14.07
C GLU A 178 8.43 -0.80 -15.28
N ALA A 179 9.60 -1.46 -15.11
CA ALA A 179 10.55 -1.64 -16.20
C ALA A 179 9.96 -2.42 -17.39
N GLY A 180 9.07 -3.37 -17.08
CA GLY A 180 8.41 -4.16 -18.10
C GLY A 180 7.38 -3.37 -18.89
N THR A 181 6.57 -2.56 -18.20
CA THR A 181 5.59 -1.66 -18.80
C THR A 181 6.27 -0.63 -19.70
N GLU A 182 7.30 0.04 -19.19
CA GLU A 182 8.11 0.99 -19.98
C GLU A 182 8.67 0.31 -21.24
N ARG A 183 9.29 -0.86 -21.07
CA ARG A 183 9.94 -1.55 -22.20
C ARG A 183 8.94 -2.08 -23.22
N ILE A 184 7.76 -2.56 -22.80
CA ILE A 184 6.69 -2.97 -23.72
C ILE A 184 6.22 -1.77 -24.54
N ASN A 185 6.02 -0.61 -23.90
CA ASN A 185 5.62 0.62 -24.58
C ASN A 185 6.67 1.10 -25.60
N GLU A 186 7.96 0.93 -25.30
CA GLU A 186 9.03 1.22 -26.26
C GLU A 186 9.06 0.25 -27.46
N LEU A 187 8.83 -1.04 -27.22
CA LEU A 187 8.92 -2.09 -28.25
C LEU A 187 7.69 -2.11 -29.18
N ILE A 188 6.51 -1.85 -28.62
CA ILE A 188 5.24 -1.74 -29.33
C ILE A 188 4.48 -0.53 -28.74
N PRO A 189 4.71 0.68 -29.28
CA PRO A 189 3.92 1.84 -28.90
C PRO A 189 2.44 1.59 -29.16
N HIS A 190 1.61 1.91 -28.16
CA HIS A 190 0.18 1.68 -28.22
C HIS A 190 -0.57 2.66 -27.32
N ASP A 191 -1.83 2.90 -27.66
CA ASP A 191 -2.75 3.73 -26.89
C ASP A 191 -4.08 3.01 -26.69
N TYR A 192 -4.86 3.47 -25.71
CA TYR A 192 -6.25 3.05 -25.55
C TYR A 192 -7.16 4.06 -26.27
N ILE A 193 -7.99 3.56 -27.18
CA ILE A 193 -8.99 4.33 -27.92
C ILE A 193 -10.41 3.88 -27.56
N GLU A 194 -11.36 4.80 -27.64
CA GLU A 194 -12.76 4.50 -27.39
C GLU A 194 -13.33 3.57 -28.46
N GLY A 195 -13.92 2.46 -28.01
CA GLY A 195 -14.67 1.54 -28.85
C GLY A 195 -16.06 2.07 -29.20
N LYS A 196 -16.73 1.40 -30.15
CA LYS A 196 -18.04 1.83 -30.68
C LYS A 196 -19.17 1.88 -29.66
N ASN A 197 -18.99 1.23 -28.51
CA ASN A 197 -19.98 1.23 -27.44
C ASN A 197 -19.52 2.00 -26.21
N HIS A 198 -18.38 2.71 -26.28
CA HIS A 198 -17.89 3.50 -25.17
C HIS A 198 -18.93 4.55 -24.78
N GLY A 199 -19.13 4.75 -23.48
CA GLY A 199 -20.09 5.74 -22.96
C GLY A 199 -21.56 5.33 -23.09
N LYS A 200 -21.87 4.14 -23.65
CA LYS A 200 -23.27 3.68 -23.72
C LYS A 200 -23.74 3.21 -22.35
N GLN A 201 -24.95 3.61 -21.99
CA GLN A 201 -25.63 3.14 -20.80
C GLN A 201 -25.98 1.65 -20.94
N GLU A 202 -25.51 0.82 -19.99
CA GLU A 202 -25.82 -0.60 -19.91
C GLU A 202 -26.09 -0.98 -18.44
N GLN A 203 -27.34 -1.35 -18.12
CA GLN A 203 -27.82 -1.62 -16.77
C GLN A 203 -27.76 -0.39 -15.84
N GLN A 204 -27.04 -0.45 -14.71
CA GLN A 204 -26.88 0.63 -13.71
C GLN A 204 -25.52 1.34 -13.87
N GLY A 205 -25.08 1.54 -15.11
CA GLY A 205 -23.77 2.11 -15.34
C GLY A 205 -23.43 2.37 -16.80
N THR A 206 -22.23 2.91 -16.99
CA THR A 206 -21.66 3.29 -18.27
C THR A 206 -20.68 2.23 -18.76
N LEU A 207 -20.87 1.75 -19.99
CA LEU A 207 -19.97 0.78 -20.60
C LEU A 207 -18.62 1.42 -20.93
N LEU A 208 -17.55 0.88 -20.34
CA LEU A 208 -16.18 1.22 -20.67
C LEU A 208 -15.67 0.28 -21.77
N ASP A 209 -15.90 0.67 -23.02
CA ASP A 209 -15.39 -0.02 -24.21
C ASP A 209 -14.09 0.68 -24.63
N LEU A 210 -12.95 0.20 -24.13
CA LEU A 210 -11.62 0.65 -24.56
C LEU A 210 -11.00 -0.43 -25.43
N GLN A 211 -10.36 -0.01 -26.52
CA GLN A 211 -9.64 -0.86 -27.46
C GLN A 211 -8.20 -0.41 -27.53
N VAL A 212 -7.28 -1.37 -27.66
CA VAL A 212 -5.87 -1.05 -27.85
C VAL A 212 -5.64 -0.76 -29.33
N ASP A 213 -5.04 0.39 -29.63
CA ASP A 213 -4.48 0.71 -30.94
C ASP A 213 -2.95 0.57 -30.84
N ALA A 214 -2.41 -0.43 -31.51
CA ALA A 214 -0.98 -0.70 -31.57
C ALA A 214 -0.48 -0.66 -33.02
N ALA A 215 -1.10 0.17 -33.86
CA ALA A 215 -0.78 0.33 -35.28
C ALA A 215 -0.72 -1.01 -36.06
N GLY A 216 -1.66 -1.91 -35.78
CA GLY A 216 -1.74 -3.23 -36.41
C GLY A 216 -0.92 -4.33 -35.73
N ARG A 217 -0.37 -4.07 -34.54
CA ARG A 217 0.41 -5.02 -33.72
C ARG A 217 -0.31 -5.48 -32.45
N GLU A 218 -1.64 -5.34 -32.39
CA GLU A 218 -2.43 -5.56 -31.18
C GLU A 218 -2.30 -7.01 -30.67
N LEU A 219 -2.20 -7.98 -31.59
CA LEU A 219 -2.08 -9.39 -31.24
C LEU A 219 -0.68 -9.77 -30.78
N GLN A 220 0.36 -9.12 -31.31
CA GLN A 220 1.74 -9.26 -30.84
C GLN A 220 1.90 -8.64 -29.46
N LEU A 221 1.26 -7.49 -29.22
CA LEU A 221 1.22 -6.84 -27.92
C LEU A 221 0.54 -7.72 -26.87
N ASP A 222 -0.65 -8.27 -27.15
CA ASP A 222 -1.35 -9.18 -26.22
C ASP A 222 -0.50 -10.42 -25.88
N GLU A 223 0.20 -11.00 -26.87
CA GLU A 223 1.08 -12.13 -26.60
C GLU A 223 2.31 -11.73 -25.79
N LEU A 224 2.93 -10.57 -26.06
CA LEU A 224 4.07 -10.08 -25.29
C LEU A 224 3.68 -9.79 -23.83
N GLN A 225 2.59 -9.05 -23.61
CA GLN A 225 2.04 -8.77 -22.28
C GLN A 225 1.69 -10.06 -21.53
N HIS A 226 1.10 -11.04 -22.22
CA HIS A 226 0.78 -12.34 -21.60
C HIS A 226 2.01 -13.15 -21.20
N ARG A 227 3.05 -13.18 -22.06
CA ARG A 227 4.33 -13.82 -21.72
C ARG A 227 5.01 -13.09 -20.56
N PHE A 228 4.93 -11.76 -20.54
CA PHE A 228 5.48 -10.95 -19.47
C PHE A 228 4.76 -11.19 -18.14
N TYR A 229 3.43 -11.21 -18.12
CA TYR A 229 2.65 -11.55 -16.92
C TYR A 229 3.06 -12.91 -16.31
N LYS A 230 3.24 -13.93 -17.15
CA LYS A 230 3.75 -15.25 -16.70
C LYS A 230 5.16 -15.16 -16.13
N TYR A 231 6.02 -14.37 -16.75
CA TYR A 231 7.38 -14.13 -16.27
C TYR A 231 7.36 -13.45 -14.89
N MET A 232 6.58 -12.39 -14.71
CA MET A 232 6.45 -11.70 -13.41
C MET A 232 6.02 -12.66 -12.31
N TYR A 233 4.97 -13.43 -12.55
CA TYR A 233 4.47 -14.41 -11.57
C TYR A 233 5.55 -15.44 -11.19
N ALA A 234 6.18 -16.05 -12.19
CA ALA A 234 7.24 -17.04 -11.95
C ALA A 234 8.45 -16.41 -11.23
N ARG A 235 8.80 -15.17 -11.59
CA ARG A 235 9.92 -14.44 -11.02
C ARG A 235 9.64 -14.09 -9.55
N TYR A 236 8.44 -13.63 -9.24
CA TYR A 236 7.99 -13.34 -7.88
C TYR A 236 8.10 -14.57 -6.96
N GLN A 237 7.58 -15.71 -7.41
CA GLN A 237 7.67 -16.97 -6.65
C GLN A 237 9.12 -17.41 -6.41
N HIS A 238 9.99 -17.22 -7.41
CA HIS A 238 11.41 -17.51 -7.28
C HIS A 238 12.11 -16.56 -6.28
N LEU A 239 11.77 -15.27 -6.28
CA LEU A 239 12.33 -14.30 -5.34
C LEU A 239 11.91 -14.62 -3.90
N LEU A 240 10.63 -14.93 -3.66
CA LEU A 240 10.15 -15.36 -2.34
C LEU A 240 10.92 -16.58 -1.83
N GLU A 241 11.03 -17.64 -2.64
CA GLU A 241 11.78 -18.84 -2.25
C GLU A 241 13.26 -18.56 -2.00
N ARG A 242 13.88 -17.75 -2.87
CA ARG A 242 15.28 -17.39 -2.75
C ARG A 242 15.56 -16.65 -1.45
N PHE A 243 14.81 -15.59 -1.17
CA PHE A 243 15.08 -14.75 0.00
C PHE A 243 14.71 -15.45 1.31
N ASP A 244 13.63 -16.22 1.33
CA ASP A 244 13.29 -17.07 2.49
C ASP A 244 14.42 -18.05 2.83
N LYS A 245 15.06 -18.61 1.79
CA LYS A 245 16.20 -19.52 1.95
C LYS A 245 17.49 -18.80 2.35
N GLU A 246 17.75 -17.62 1.80
CA GLU A 246 18.93 -16.82 2.16
C GLU A 246 18.84 -16.33 3.62
N SER A 247 17.62 -16.05 4.11
CA SER A 247 17.31 -15.69 5.49
C SER A 247 18.27 -14.64 6.06
N LYS A 248 18.49 -13.56 5.29
CA LYS A 248 19.47 -12.53 5.63
C LYS A 248 19.11 -11.74 6.87
N GLN A 249 17.83 -11.74 7.27
CA GLN A 249 17.31 -10.98 8.40
C GLN A 249 17.71 -9.50 8.31
N ARG A 250 17.29 -8.82 7.23
CA ARG A 250 17.59 -7.41 6.99
C ARG A 250 16.33 -6.60 6.70
N VAL A 251 16.38 -5.33 7.03
CA VAL A 251 15.46 -4.32 6.50
C VAL A 251 16.25 -3.23 5.79
N TYR A 252 15.83 -2.85 4.59
CA TYR A 252 16.38 -1.69 3.90
C TYR A 252 15.44 -0.51 4.17
N ILE A 253 15.99 0.56 4.74
CA ILE A 253 15.25 1.78 5.05
C ILE A 253 15.54 2.80 3.96
N GLN A 254 14.54 3.08 3.13
CA GLN A 254 14.66 3.97 1.98
C GLN A 254 13.81 5.22 2.21
N HIS A 255 14.45 6.37 2.37
CA HIS A 255 13.77 7.65 2.39
C HIS A 255 13.33 8.01 0.97
N VAL A 256 12.07 8.39 0.82
CA VAL A 256 11.48 8.81 -0.46
C VAL A 256 11.37 10.32 -0.44
N GLU A 257 11.97 10.97 -1.43
CA GLU A 257 11.78 12.40 -1.66
C GLU A 257 10.45 12.58 -2.41
N GLN A 258 9.35 12.80 -1.67
CA GLN A 258 8.04 13.16 -2.20
C GLN A 258 7.61 14.51 -1.62
N ASP A 259 7.69 15.57 -2.43
CA ASP A 259 7.25 16.94 -2.13
C ASP A 259 7.22 17.32 -0.63
N CYS A 260 6.04 17.56 -0.07
CA CYS A 260 5.83 18.02 1.30
C CYS A 260 5.64 16.87 2.31
N GLU A 261 5.52 15.61 1.86
CA GLU A 261 5.15 14.48 2.71
C GLU A 261 6.36 13.60 3.03
N PRO A 262 6.77 13.52 4.31
CA PRO A 262 7.89 12.65 4.70
C PRO A 262 7.48 11.18 4.57
N HIS A 263 8.08 10.47 3.61
CA HIS A 263 7.75 9.07 3.34
C HIS A 263 8.98 8.15 3.41
N ILE A 264 8.80 6.98 4.03
CA ILE A 264 9.87 5.99 4.22
C ILE A 264 9.39 4.60 3.82
N ASN A 265 10.14 3.95 2.92
CA ASN A 265 9.92 2.55 2.61
C ASN A 265 10.77 1.66 3.53
N PHE A 266 10.13 0.68 4.16
CA PHE A 266 10.80 -0.40 4.89
C PHE A 266 10.69 -1.68 4.06
N VAL A 267 11.81 -2.14 3.52
CA VAL A 267 11.87 -3.32 2.65
C VAL A 267 12.53 -4.47 3.39
N PHE A 268 11.75 -5.46 3.79
CA PHE A 268 12.21 -6.58 4.61
C PHE A 268 12.68 -7.75 3.74
N SER A 269 13.86 -8.29 4.03
CA SER A 269 14.47 -9.32 3.19
C SER A 269 13.68 -10.63 3.16
N ASP A 270 13.15 -11.06 4.31
CA ASP A 270 12.55 -12.38 4.48
C ASP A 270 11.75 -12.46 5.80
N LYS A 271 11.10 -13.61 6.06
CA LYS A 271 10.27 -13.79 7.26
C LYS A 271 11.02 -13.59 8.58
N SER A 272 12.32 -13.91 8.64
CA SER A 272 13.09 -13.73 9.87
C SER A 272 13.35 -12.25 10.17
N ALA A 273 13.33 -11.38 9.15
CA ALA A 273 13.35 -9.94 9.33
C ALA A 273 12.03 -9.44 9.92
N PHE A 274 10.88 -9.97 9.47
CA PHE A 274 9.58 -9.65 10.06
C PHE A 274 9.49 -10.10 11.54
N ASP A 275 10.04 -11.27 11.85
CA ASP A 275 10.06 -11.80 13.23
C ASP A 275 10.94 -10.99 14.18
N ALA A 276 11.95 -10.31 13.66
CA ALA A 276 12.86 -9.51 14.46
C ALA A 276 12.26 -8.15 14.87
N VAL A 277 11.13 -7.74 14.28
CA VAL A 277 10.59 -6.38 14.41
C VAL A 277 9.30 -6.39 15.21
N ARG A 278 9.37 -5.84 16.42
CA ARG A 278 8.20 -5.68 17.30
C ARG A 278 7.53 -4.35 17.03
N PHE A 279 6.21 -4.32 16.86
CA PHE A 279 5.50 -3.04 16.62
C PHE A 279 5.76 -1.99 17.69
N ARG A 280 5.90 -2.40 18.96
CA ARG A 280 6.19 -1.50 20.08
C ARG A 280 7.55 -0.78 19.98
N TYR A 281 8.49 -1.38 19.26
CA TYR A 281 9.87 -0.91 19.09
C TYR A 281 10.23 -0.82 17.60
N PHE A 282 9.23 -0.60 16.74
CA PHE A 282 9.32 -0.84 15.30
C PHE A 282 10.58 -0.26 14.66
N HIS A 283 10.80 1.06 14.79
CA HIS A 283 11.96 1.73 14.20
C HIS A 283 13.27 1.23 14.80
N GLN A 284 13.33 1.11 16.13
CA GLN A 284 14.52 0.66 16.84
C GLN A 284 14.94 -0.75 16.41
N ASP A 285 13.98 -1.66 16.26
CA ASP A 285 14.24 -3.03 15.81
C ASP A 285 14.65 -3.04 14.32
N CYS A 286 14.03 -2.20 13.47
CA CYS A 286 14.43 -2.01 12.08
C CYS A 286 15.89 -1.52 11.95
N GLU A 287 16.28 -0.49 12.70
CA GLU A 287 17.65 0.02 12.72
C GLU A 287 18.67 -1.05 13.13
N HIS A 288 18.29 -1.95 14.05
CA HIS A 288 19.18 -3.01 14.52
C HIS A 288 19.54 -4.02 13.43
N ILE A 289 18.63 -4.26 12.49
CA ILE A 289 18.81 -5.19 11.37
C ILE A 289 18.94 -4.47 10.01
N ALA A 290 19.30 -3.18 10.04
CA ALA A 290 19.39 -2.39 8.82
C ALA A 290 20.42 -2.96 7.83
N GLY A 291 19.99 -3.18 6.60
CA GLY A 291 20.83 -3.51 5.45
C GLY A 291 21.39 -2.26 4.77
N ASP A 292 22.37 -2.47 3.90
CA ASP A 292 22.92 -1.39 3.07
C ASP A 292 21.98 -1.11 1.89
N ILE A 293 21.54 0.14 1.73
CA ILE A 293 20.65 0.54 0.63
C ILE A 293 21.27 0.28 -0.75
N VAL A 294 22.61 0.29 -0.86
CA VAL A 294 23.32 -0.02 -2.10
C VAL A 294 23.06 -1.48 -2.53
N GLU A 295 22.82 -2.39 -1.59
CA GLU A 295 22.44 -3.77 -1.90
C GLU A 295 21.05 -3.83 -2.54
N LEU A 296 20.07 -3.07 -2.00
CA LEU A 296 18.73 -2.98 -2.57
C LEU A 296 18.78 -2.43 -4.00
N ASP A 297 19.52 -1.34 -4.22
CA ASP A 297 19.69 -0.73 -5.55
C ASP A 297 20.32 -1.69 -6.54
N ALA A 298 21.30 -2.48 -6.11
CA ALA A 298 21.95 -3.47 -6.96
C ALA A 298 20.99 -4.59 -7.36
N LEU A 299 20.15 -5.07 -6.43
CA LEU A 299 19.10 -6.05 -6.71
C LEU A 299 18.06 -5.48 -7.69
N ALA A 300 17.58 -4.27 -7.46
CA ALA A 300 16.62 -3.59 -8.34
C ALA A 300 17.17 -3.45 -9.78
N LYS A 301 18.41 -2.96 -9.93
CA LYS A 301 19.08 -2.83 -11.24
C LYS A 301 19.26 -4.19 -11.93
N GLN A 302 19.53 -5.24 -11.17
CA GLN A 302 19.63 -6.59 -11.72
C GLN A 302 18.28 -7.06 -12.27
N GLU A 303 17.19 -6.90 -11.52
CA GLU A 303 15.85 -7.31 -11.96
C GLU A 303 15.35 -6.48 -13.15
N GLN A 304 15.64 -5.18 -13.19
CA GLN A 304 15.37 -4.33 -14.35
C GLN A 304 16.08 -4.86 -15.61
N LYS A 305 17.38 -5.15 -15.50
CA LYS A 305 18.19 -5.64 -16.62
C LYS A 305 17.70 -7.00 -17.14
N GLU A 306 17.41 -7.95 -16.26
CA GLU A 306 16.90 -9.26 -16.67
C GLU A 306 15.50 -9.16 -17.28
N THR A 307 14.66 -8.25 -16.79
CA THR A 307 13.33 -7.96 -17.36
C THR A 307 13.42 -7.43 -18.79
N VAL A 308 14.24 -6.41 -19.03
CA VAL A 308 14.46 -5.86 -20.38
C VAL A 308 14.97 -6.94 -21.32
N LYS A 309 15.97 -7.73 -20.89
CA LYS A 309 16.51 -8.84 -21.67
C LYS A 309 15.47 -9.92 -21.98
N PHE A 310 14.59 -10.24 -21.03
CA PHE A 310 13.49 -11.17 -21.24
C PHE A 310 12.52 -10.63 -22.31
N LEU A 311 12.13 -9.37 -22.20
CA LEU A 311 11.19 -8.73 -23.13
C LEU A 311 11.77 -8.63 -24.54
N ASP A 312 13.01 -8.17 -24.69
CA ASP A 312 13.67 -8.07 -26.00
C ASP A 312 13.73 -9.42 -26.72
N LYS A 313 14.10 -10.47 -25.99
CA LYS A 313 14.14 -11.83 -26.53
C LYS A 313 12.75 -12.30 -26.97
N ASN A 314 11.74 -12.09 -26.14
CA ASN A 314 10.38 -12.54 -26.46
C ASN A 314 9.75 -11.70 -27.57
N TYR A 315 10.07 -10.42 -27.65
CA TYR A 315 9.64 -9.56 -28.74
C TYR A 315 10.18 -10.04 -30.08
N CYS A 316 11.50 -10.29 -30.19
CA CYS A 316 12.09 -10.85 -31.41
C CYS A 316 11.44 -12.20 -31.78
N ASP A 317 11.28 -13.11 -30.81
CA ASP A 317 10.62 -14.39 -31.05
C ASP A 317 9.18 -14.24 -31.54
N ILE A 318 8.43 -13.28 -31.00
CA ILE A 318 7.05 -12.99 -31.45
C ILE A 318 7.07 -12.48 -32.89
N LEU A 319 7.97 -11.55 -33.24
CA LEU A 319 8.04 -11.05 -34.61
C LEU A 319 8.42 -12.13 -35.63
N ASP A 320 9.28 -13.07 -35.23
CA ASP A 320 9.79 -14.11 -36.13
C ASP A 320 8.85 -15.32 -36.23
N ASN A 321 8.17 -15.68 -35.15
CA ASN A 321 7.51 -17.00 -35.02
C ASN A 321 6.03 -16.96 -34.64
N TYR A 322 5.49 -15.82 -34.16
CA TYR A 322 4.10 -15.77 -33.74
C TYR A 322 3.17 -15.56 -34.94
N ASP A 323 2.20 -16.47 -35.10
CA ASP A 323 1.14 -16.34 -36.10
C ASP A 323 -0.07 -15.59 -35.49
N PRO A 324 -0.32 -14.33 -35.89
CA PRO A 324 -1.43 -13.55 -35.37
C PRO A 324 -2.80 -14.10 -35.81
N SER A 325 -2.87 -15.03 -36.76
CA SER A 325 -4.14 -15.66 -37.15
C SER A 325 -4.64 -16.70 -36.14
N VAL A 326 -3.77 -17.18 -35.24
CA VAL A 326 -4.12 -18.17 -34.20
C VAL A 326 -4.50 -17.45 -32.92
N ILE A 327 -5.78 -17.10 -32.79
CA ILE A 327 -6.31 -16.33 -31.66
C ILE A 327 -6.60 -17.25 -30.47
N ARG A 328 -6.01 -16.98 -29.30
CA ARG A 328 -6.43 -17.64 -28.05
C ARG A 328 -7.82 -17.16 -27.64
N LEU A 329 -8.77 -18.10 -27.51
CA LEU A 329 -10.09 -17.80 -26.97
C LEU A 329 -9.97 -17.41 -25.50
N ARG A 330 -10.18 -16.13 -25.20
CA ARG A 330 -10.31 -15.62 -23.82
C ARG A 330 -11.76 -15.21 -23.58
N LYS A 331 -12.24 -15.42 -22.36
CA LYS A 331 -13.55 -14.93 -21.94
C LYS A 331 -13.51 -13.40 -21.94
N LYS A 332 -14.13 -12.76 -22.93
CA LYS A 332 -14.31 -11.30 -22.94
C LYS A 332 -15.26 -10.94 -21.79
N ARG A 333 -14.80 -10.06 -20.90
CA ARG A 333 -15.63 -9.46 -19.86
C ARG A 333 -16.04 -8.08 -20.34
N LYS A 334 -17.29 -7.70 -20.08
CA LYS A 334 -17.72 -6.31 -20.21
C LYS A 334 -17.40 -5.59 -18.91
N ILE A 335 -16.84 -4.39 -19.02
CA ILE A 335 -16.58 -3.52 -17.87
C ILE A 335 -17.68 -2.46 -17.87
N ILE A 336 -18.55 -2.51 -16.86
CA ILE A 336 -19.59 -1.52 -16.63
C ILE A 336 -19.14 -0.70 -15.42
N LEU A 337 -18.89 0.58 -15.62
CA LEU A 337 -18.64 1.52 -14.54
C LEU A 337 -19.98 1.87 -13.92
N ALA A 338 -20.18 1.57 -12.64
CA ALA A 338 -21.39 2.00 -11.95
C ALA A 338 -21.46 3.54 -11.92
N ASP A 339 -22.68 4.07 -11.90
CA ASP A 339 -22.89 5.51 -11.74
C ASP A 339 -22.15 6.01 -10.49
N CYS A 340 -21.49 7.17 -10.59
CA CYS A 340 -20.65 7.79 -9.54
C CYS A 340 -19.30 7.11 -9.22
N VAL A 341 -18.89 6.01 -9.85
CA VAL A 341 -17.56 5.38 -9.59
C VAL A 341 -16.38 6.31 -9.90
N LEU A 342 -16.55 7.26 -10.81
CA LEU A 342 -15.50 8.22 -11.17
C LEU A 342 -15.50 9.46 -10.28
N ASP A 343 -16.50 9.66 -9.42
CA ASP A 343 -16.56 10.80 -8.50
C ASP A 343 -15.49 10.68 -7.40
N ASP A 344 -14.99 9.47 -7.13
CA ASP A 344 -13.89 9.18 -6.18
C ASP A 344 -12.50 9.16 -6.84
N LEU A 345 -12.40 9.36 -8.16
CA LEU A 345 -11.15 9.26 -8.96
C LEU A 345 -10.73 10.57 -9.63
N LEU A 346 -11.52 11.64 -9.48
CA LEU A 346 -11.32 12.99 -10.01
C LEU A 346 -11.37 14.01 -8.88
#